data_AF-A0A8S8YLF5-F1
#
_entry.id   AF-A0A8S8YLF5-F1
#
_cell.length_a   1.000
_cell.length_b   1.000
_cell.length_c   1.000
_cell.angle_alpha   90.00
_cell.angle_beta   90.00
_cell.angle_gamma   90.00
#
_symmetry.space_group_name_H-M   'P 1'
#
loop_
_entity.id
_entity.type
_entity.pdbx_description
1 polymer ?
#
loop_
_entity_poly.entity_id
_entity_poly.type
_entity_poly.pdbx_seq_one_letter_code
_entity_poly.pdbx_strand_id
1 'polypeptide(L)'
;MSLTGYIDRVDVIHHPELEDGGDESVAPLDWNSSSKWKPKRLILIRDIKSVDGPSKGKIGDRHRKALFDELQLGLYARCWEIAHPGDLVVGVGISEVGMKTSHSIELSPAYAELFEDNGIGKVTTFTHDTHRFPSEDAEAESDPFRAWIAERLNTAFDVAEGAESGLVHASPEETTCTWCSVKEACGLAPIVGGDTSWN
;
A
#
# COMPACT_ATOMS: atom_id res chain seq x y z
N MET A 1 13.33 13.26 -7.73
CA MET A 1 11.97 13.46 -7.21
C MET A 1 12.00 13.32 -5.69
N SER A 2 11.33 14.20 -4.92
CA SER A 2 11.21 14.08 -3.46
C SER A 2 9.79 13.61 -3.15
N LEU A 3 9.63 12.52 -2.39
CA LEU A 3 8.33 11.95 -2.01
C LEU A 3 8.03 12.32 -0.55
N THR A 4 6.90 13.00 -0.30
CA THR A 4 6.48 13.45 1.04
C THR A 4 4.99 13.17 1.25
N GLY A 5 4.58 12.85 2.48
CA GLY A 5 3.17 12.60 2.81
C GLY A 5 2.92 12.58 4.32
N TYR A 6 1.64 12.52 4.70
CA TYR A 6 1.19 12.40 6.09
C TYR A 6 0.60 11.02 6.32
N ILE A 7 1.10 10.32 7.32
CA ILE A 7 0.65 8.99 7.72
C ILE A 7 -0.22 9.13 8.98
N ASP A 8 -1.41 8.54 8.98
CA ASP A 8 -2.34 8.67 10.10
C ASP A 8 -1.88 7.93 11.35
N ARG A 9 -1.36 6.71 11.20
CA ARG A 9 -0.88 5.90 12.31
C ARG A 9 0.35 5.09 11.93
N VAL A 10 1.33 5.10 12.82
CA VAL A 10 2.53 4.27 12.74
C VAL A 10 2.66 3.51 14.05
N ASP A 11 2.77 2.19 13.97
CA ASP A 11 3.07 1.35 15.11
C ASP A 11 4.51 0.85 14.99
N VAL A 12 5.30 1.13 16.03
CA VAL A 12 6.70 0.72 16.14
C VAL A 12 6.74 -0.54 16.99
N ILE A 13 7.19 -1.65 16.40
CA ILE A 13 7.29 -2.94 17.06
C ILE A 13 8.74 -3.15 17.48
N HIS A 14 8.92 -3.26 18.79
CA HIS A 14 10.19 -3.62 19.41
C HIS A 14 10.23 -5.14 19.57
N HIS A 15 11.28 -5.77 19.07
CA HIS A 15 11.50 -7.20 19.22
C HIS A 15 12.88 -7.44 19.85
N PRO A 16 13.00 -8.23 20.93
CA PRO A 16 14.27 -8.43 21.64
C PRO A 16 15.41 -8.90 20.74
N GLU A 17 15.11 -9.71 19.71
CA GLU A 17 16.13 -10.20 18.76
C GLU A 17 16.67 -9.12 17.81
N LEU A 18 16.06 -7.92 17.80
CA LEU A 18 16.48 -6.76 17.01
C LEU A 18 17.19 -5.69 17.86
N GLU A 19 17.31 -5.87 19.18
CA GLU A 19 17.79 -4.84 20.11
C GLU A 19 19.32 -4.62 20.04
N ASP A 20 20.08 -5.56 19.48
CA ASP A 20 21.54 -5.45 19.33
C ASP A 20 21.96 -5.38 17.85
N GLY A 21 22.25 -4.17 17.34
CA GLY A 21 23.10 -3.98 16.16
C GLY A 21 22.44 -4.02 14.78
N GLY A 22 21.16 -3.64 14.66
CA GLY A 22 20.52 -3.45 13.34
C GLY A 22 21.22 -2.36 12.49
N ASP A 23 21.10 -2.47 11.18
CA ASP A 23 21.74 -1.55 10.23
C ASP A 23 21.22 -0.11 10.37
N GLU A 24 22.07 0.87 10.04
CA GLU A 24 21.71 2.29 10.09
C GLU A 24 21.36 2.88 8.71
N SER A 25 21.41 2.07 7.65
CA SER A 25 21.05 2.49 6.30
C SER A 25 19.56 2.31 6.05
N VAL A 26 19.06 2.97 4.99
CA VAL A 26 17.69 2.74 4.49
C VAL A 26 17.52 1.25 4.16
N ALA A 27 16.37 0.67 4.51
CA ALA A 27 16.04 -0.70 4.18
C ALA A 27 16.14 -0.96 2.66
N PRO A 28 16.79 -2.05 2.23
CA PRO A 28 16.81 -2.44 0.82
C PRO A 28 15.38 -2.66 0.30
N LEU A 29 15.08 -2.23 -0.92
CA LEU A 29 13.74 -2.41 -1.49
C LEU A 29 13.45 -3.90 -1.70
N ASP A 30 14.46 -4.64 -2.14
CA ASP A 30 14.52 -6.09 -2.37
C ASP A 30 14.86 -6.91 -1.11
N TRP A 31 14.68 -6.33 0.08
CA TRP A 31 14.92 -7.03 1.35
C TRP A 31 14.12 -8.34 1.45
N ASN A 32 14.70 -9.35 2.09
CA ASN A 32 14.03 -10.60 2.49
C ASN A 32 14.70 -11.18 3.75
N SER A 33 14.17 -12.27 4.30
CA SER A 33 14.67 -12.89 5.53
C SER A 33 16.14 -13.33 5.47
N SER A 34 16.64 -13.71 4.27
CA SER A 34 18.03 -14.10 4.03
C SER A 34 19.00 -12.93 3.85
N SER A 35 18.48 -11.70 3.73
CA SER A 35 19.27 -10.48 3.59
C SER A 35 20.23 -10.29 4.76
N LYS A 36 21.45 -9.83 4.46
CA LYS A 36 22.45 -9.43 5.47
C LYS A 36 22.00 -8.21 6.26
N TRP A 37 21.26 -7.31 5.61
CA TRP A 37 20.70 -6.13 6.25
C TRP A 37 19.64 -6.53 7.27
N LYS A 38 19.77 -6.06 8.52
CA LYS A 38 18.84 -6.36 9.61
C LYS A 38 18.17 -5.09 10.14
N PRO A 39 16.85 -5.10 10.33
CA PRO A 39 16.15 -3.94 10.86
C PRO A 39 16.48 -3.69 12.33
N LYS A 40 16.52 -2.41 12.71
CA LYS A 40 16.50 -1.99 14.12
C LYS A 40 15.10 -2.02 14.70
N ARG A 41 14.10 -1.68 13.88
CA ARG A 41 12.69 -1.60 14.27
C ARG A 41 11.82 -2.12 13.14
N LEU A 42 10.75 -2.81 13.52
CA LEU A 42 9.72 -3.22 12.58
C LEU A 42 8.56 -2.22 12.67
N ILE A 43 8.04 -1.84 11.51
CA ILE A 43 7.06 -0.76 11.41
C ILE A 43 5.80 -1.27 10.72
N LEU A 44 4.65 -0.92 11.31
CA LEU A 44 3.34 -1.06 10.69
C LEU A 44 2.78 0.33 10.39
N ILE A 45 2.27 0.52 9.18
CA ILE A 45 1.65 1.78 8.78
C ILE A 45 0.16 1.56 8.56
N ARG A 46 -0.66 2.47 9.10
CA ARG A 46 -2.10 2.48 8.88
C ARG A 46 -2.59 3.85 8.45
N ASP A 47 -3.48 3.82 7.47
CA ASP A 47 -4.29 4.96 7.07
C ASP A 47 -5.74 4.76 7.56
N ILE A 48 -6.39 5.83 8.00
CA ILE A 48 -7.74 5.82 8.56
C ILE A 48 -8.69 6.31 7.48
N LYS A 49 -9.64 5.45 7.09
CA LYS A 49 -10.66 5.79 6.10
C LYS A 49 -12.04 5.71 6.72
N SER A 50 -12.81 6.78 6.57
CA SER A 50 -14.24 6.74 6.85
C SER A 50 -14.94 5.90 5.80
N VAL A 51 -15.86 5.05 6.23
CA VAL A 51 -16.69 4.24 5.34
C VAL A 51 -18.16 4.40 5.74
N ASP A 52 -19.02 4.62 4.76
CA ASP A 52 -20.46 4.52 4.98
C ASP A 52 -20.75 3.07 5.39
N GLY A 53 -21.15 2.92 6.67
CA GLY A 53 -20.86 1.75 7.50
C GLY A 53 -20.87 0.43 6.74
N PRO A 54 -19.82 -0.41 6.88
CA PRO A 54 -19.74 -1.61 6.07
C PRO A 54 -20.93 -2.47 6.43
N SER A 55 -21.85 -2.66 5.48
CA SER A 55 -22.75 -3.79 5.55
C SER A 55 -21.87 -5.02 5.76
N LYS A 56 -22.31 -6.01 6.55
CA LYS A 56 -21.44 -7.13 6.97
C LYS A 56 -20.68 -7.81 5.81
N GLY A 57 -21.18 -7.70 4.58
CA GLY A 57 -20.55 -8.24 3.37
C GLY A 57 -19.47 -7.36 2.69
N LYS A 58 -19.27 -6.10 3.10
CA LYS A 58 -18.29 -5.17 2.49
C LYS A 58 -17.06 -4.88 3.37
N ILE A 59 -16.95 -5.52 4.53
CA ILE A 59 -15.82 -5.33 5.45
C ILE A 59 -14.52 -5.76 4.76
N GLY A 60 -13.51 -4.89 4.76
CA GLY A 60 -12.21 -5.14 4.13
C GLY A 60 -12.13 -4.81 2.64
N ASP A 61 -13.23 -4.40 2.00
CA ASP A 61 -13.19 -3.96 0.60
C ASP A 61 -12.36 -2.68 0.44
N ARG A 62 -12.43 -1.75 1.40
CA ARG A 62 -11.60 -0.54 1.36
C ARG A 62 -10.13 -0.87 1.54
N HIS A 63 -9.80 -1.84 2.39
CA HIS A 63 -8.44 -2.35 2.59
C HIS A 63 -7.89 -2.97 1.30
N ARG A 64 -8.65 -3.85 0.63
CA ARG A 64 -8.26 -4.40 -0.67
C ARG A 64 -8.07 -3.33 -1.73
N LYS A 65 -9.00 -2.38 -1.83
CA LYS A 65 -8.88 -1.22 -2.74
C LYS A 65 -7.60 -0.42 -2.45
N ALA A 66 -7.26 -0.20 -1.19
CA ALA A 66 -6.05 0.55 -0.81
C ALA A 66 -4.76 -0.17 -1.21
N LEU A 67 -4.76 -1.51 -1.23
CA LEU A 67 -3.60 -2.30 -1.62
C LEU A 67 -3.41 -2.37 -3.13
N PHE A 68 -4.49 -2.53 -3.89
CA PHE A 68 -4.41 -2.87 -5.32
C PHE A 68 -4.75 -1.73 -6.27
N ASP A 69 -5.72 -0.88 -5.92
CA ASP A 69 -6.17 0.21 -6.80
C ASP A 69 -5.45 1.52 -6.50
N GLU A 70 -4.83 1.64 -5.32
CA GLU A 70 -4.22 2.87 -4.83
C GLU A 70 -2.72 2.70 -4.62
N LEU A 71 -2.01 3.84 -4.65
CA LEU A 71 -0.55 3.89 -4.47
C LEU A 71 -0.15 4.31 -3.05
N GLN A 72 -1.11 4.86 -2.28
CA GLN A 72 -0.86 5.59 -1.04
C GLN A 72 -0.07 4.77 -0.01
N LEU A 73 -0.49 3.53 0.27
CA LEU A 73 0.14 2.69 1.31
C LEU A 73 1.57 2.29 0.93
N GLY A 74 1.81 1.91 -0.33
CA GLY A 74 3.16 1.54 -0.81
C GLY A 74 4.12 2.73 -0.79
N LEU A 75 3.63 3.91 -1.21
CA LEU A 75 4.38 5.16 -1.14
C LEU A 75 4.72 5.55 0.30
N TYR A 76 3.77 5.42 1.22
CA TYR A 76 3.98 5.69 2.65
C TYR A 76 5.02 4.75 3.26
N ALA A 77 4.93 3.45 2.96
CA ALA A 77 5.92 2.47 3.40
C ALA A 77 7.33 2.88 2.96
N ARG A 78 7.51 3.21 1.68
CA ARG A 78 8.84 3.57 1.20
C ARG A 78 9.34 4.92 1.73
N CYS A 79 8.47 5.92 1.79
CA CYS A 79 8.78 7.22 2.40
C CYS A 79 9.29 7.06 3.84
N TRP A 80 8.63 6.20 4.61
CA TRP A 80 9.00 5.97 5.99
C TRP A 80 10.43 5.44 6.10
N GLU A 81 10.78 4.40 5.33
CA GLU A 81 12.11 3.79 5.35
C GLU A 81 13.22 4.75 4.92
N ILE A 82 12.93 5.63 3.96
CA ILE A 82 13.87 6.67 3.51
C ILE A 82 14.07 7.72 4.62
N ALA A 83 12.99 8.15 5.28
CA ALA A 83 13.03 9.16 6.33
C ALA A 83 13.60 8.61 7.66
N HIS A 84 13.52 7.30 7.89
CA HIS A 84 13.95 6.63 9.12
C HIS A 84 14.87 5.45 8.79
N PRO A 85 16.15 5.71 8.43
CA PRO A 85 17.12 4.63 8.21
C PRO A 85 17.21 3.67 9.40
N GLY A 86 17.34 2.37 9.10
CA GLY A 86 17.28 1.28 10.08
C GLY A 86 15.88 0.73 10.38
N ASP A 87 14.82 1.42 9.95
CA ASP A 87 13.46 0.89 10.04
C ASP A 87 13.11 0.02 8.82
N LEU A 88 12.35 -1.05 9.07
CA LEU A 88 11.74 -1.86 8.03
C LEU A 88 10.23 -1.83 8.19
N VAL A 89 9.53 -1.41 7.15
CA VAL A 89 8.07 -1.51 7.10
C VAL A 89 7.71 -2.96 6.75
N VAL A 90 7.08 -3.65 7.70
CA VAL A 90 6.70 -5.06 7.60
C VAL A 90 5.19 -5.25 7.39
N GLY A 91 4.42 -4.17 7.40
CA GLY A 91 3.01 -4.22 7.09
C GLY A 91 2.38 -2.87 6.87
N VAL A 92 1.32 -2.87 6.07
CA VAL A 92 0.47 -1.70 5.83
C VAL A 92 -1.00 -2.07 5.98
N GLY A 93 -1.87 -1.10 6.25
CA GLY A 93 -3.28 -1.37 6.09
C GLY A 93 -4.21 -0.21 6.38
N ILE A 94 -5.49 -0.53 6.41
CA ILE A 94 -6.57 0.45 6.59
C ILE A 94 -7.31 0.20 7.90
N SER A 95 -7.57 1.28 8.61
CA SER A 95 -8.60 1.33 9.65
C SER A 95 -9.88 1.90 9.05
N GLU A 96 -10.85 1.04 8.81
CA GLU A 96 -12.18 1.41 8.32
C GLU A 96 -13.01 1.89 9.51
N VAL A 97 -13.42 3.15 9.49
CA VAL A 97 -14.23 3.77 10.56
C VAL A 97 -15.61 4.09 10.02
N GLY A 98 -16.61 3.34 10.47
CA GLY A 98 -18.02 3.60 10.21
C GLY A 98 -18.84 3.41 11.48
N MET A 99 -19.98 2.71 11.38
CA MET A 99 -20.76 2.31 12.57
C MET A 99 -20.00 1.32 13.48
N LYS A 100 -18.99 0.63 12.91
CA LYS A 100 -17.97 -0.15 13.63
C LYS A 100 -16.62 0.20 13.06
N THR A 101 -15.57 0.01 13.88
CA THR A 101 -14.19 0.14 13.44
C THR A 101 -13.61 -1.24 13.16
N SER A 102 -13.04 -1.43 11.96
CA SER A 102 -12.25 -2.62 11.60
C SER A 102 -10.83 -2.19 11.23
N HIS A 103 -9.85 -2.90 11.79
CA HIS A 103 -8.45 -2.72 11.45
C HIS A 103 -8.02 -3.92 10.60
N SER A 104 -7.51 -3.68 9.41
CA SER A 104 -6.89 -4.71 8.58
C SER A 104 -5.43 -4.35 8.32
N ILE A 105 -4.55 -5.35 8.31
CA ILE A 105 -3.11 -5.19 8.04
C ILE A 105 -2.67 -6.28 7.07
N GLU A 106 -2.09 -5.89 5.94
CA GLU A 106 -1.34 -6.75 5.05
C GLU A 106 0.10 -6.85 5.55
N LEU A 107 0.57 -8.07 5.83
CA LEU A 107 1.89 -8.32 6.42
C LEU A 107 2.85 -8.96 5.41
N SER A 108 4.13 -8.61 5.54
CA SER A 108 5.23 -9.42 5.01
C SER A 108 5.22 -10.81 5.66
N PRO A 109 5.40 -11.90 4.89
CA PRO A 109 5.50 -13.25 5.43
C PRO A 109 6.69 -13.43 6.38
N ALA A 110 7.77 -12.66 6.22
CA ALA A 110 8.99 -12.81 7.02
C ALA A 110 8.79 -12.58 8.53
N TYR A 111 7.72 -11.86 8.92
CA TYR A 111 7.42 -11.55 10.31
C TYR A 111 5.97 -11.87 10.70
N ALA A 112 5.23 -12.61 9.88
CA ALA A 112 3.81 -12.90 10.12
C ALA A 112 3.58 -13.59 11.47
N GLU A 113 4.47 -14.53 11.85
CA GLU A 113 4.40 -15.27 13.11
C GLU A 113 4.47 -14.36 14.35
N LEU A 114 5.17 -13.22 14.26
CA LEU A 114 5.24 -12.25 15.36
C LEU A 114 3.88 -11.60 15.67
N PHE A 115 2.90 -11.74 14.79
CA PHE A 115 1.62 -11.04 14.88
C PHE A 115 0.41 -11.95 15.05
N GLU A 116 0.58 -13.28 15.15
CA GLU A 116 -0.52 -14.24 15.28
C GLU A 116 -1.38 -14.02 16.54
N ASP A 117 -0.76 -13.59 17.64
CA ASP A 117 -1.44 -13.32 18.93
C ASP A 117 -1.58 -11.83 19.27
N ASN A 118 -1.18 -10.94 18.36
CA ASN A 118 -1.05 -9.51 18.67
C ASN A 118 -2.21 -8.69 18.11
N GLY A 119 -2.77 -7.82 18.97
CA GLY A 119 -3.95 -6.97 18.74
C GLY A 119 -3.80 -5.88 17.67
N ILE A 120 -3.07 -6.14 16.59
CA ILE A 120 -2.87 -5.22 15.46
C ILE A 120 -4.06 -5.20 14.49
N GLY A 121 -5.05 -6.07 14.69
CA GLY A 121 -6.25 -6.17 13.86
C GLY A 121 -6.27 -7.45 13.04
N LYS A 122 -7.10 -7.46 11.99
CA LYS A 122 -7.22 -8.59 11.08
C LYS A 122 -6.02 -8.61 10.13
N VAL A 123 -5.16 -9.62 10.29
CA VAL A 123 -4.05 -9.88 9.37
C VAL A 123 -4.60 -10.38 8.03
N THR A 124 -4.01 -9.89 6.94
CA THR A 124 -4.22 -10.34 5.56
C THR A 124 -2.88 -10.69 4.92
N THR A 125 -2.95 -11.52 3.89
CA THR A 125 -1.81 -12.09 3.16
C THR A 125 -2.04 -12.03 1.64
N PHE A 126 -2.79 -11.03 1.17
CA PHE A 126 -3.20 -10.93 -0.23
C PHE A 126 -2.02 -10.79 -1.20
N THR A 127 -0.90 -10.23 -0.74
CA THR A 127 0.33 -10.06 -1.53
C THR A 127 1.09 -11.36 -1.72
N HIS A 128 0.95 -12.32 -0.79
CA HIS A 128 1.85 -13.49 -0.67
C HIS A 128 1.92 -14.32 -1.94
N ASP A 129 0.78 -14.53 -2.60
CA ASP A 129 0.68 -15.35 -3.82
C ASP A 129 0.52 -14.51 -5.10
N THR A 130 0.57 -13.18 -5.00
CA THR A 130 0.23 -12.28 -6.13
C THR A 130 1.39 -11.42 -6.61
N HIS A 131 2.46 -11.27 -5.82
CA HIS A 131 3.58 -10.39 -6.13
C HIS A 131 4.92 -11.10 -6.02
N ARG A 132 5.80 -10.83 -6.98
CA ARG A 132 7.21 -11.22 -7.04
C ARG A 132 7.96 -10.19 -7.88
N PHE A 133 9.28 -10.11 -7.77
CA PHE A 133 10.03 -9.21 -8.67
C PHE A 133 9.98 -9.73 -10.11
N PRO A 134 9.94 -8.84 -11.12
CA PRO A 134 9.84 -9.24 -12.53
C PRO A 134 10.98 -10.13 -13.04
N SER A 135 12.15 -10.06 -12.39
CA SER A 135 13.34 -10.84 -12.75
C SER A 135 13.31 -12.29 -12.24
N GLU A 136 12.35 -12.65 -11.40
CA GLU A 136 12.27 -13.99 -10.80
C GLU A 136 11.48 -14.97 -11.68
N ASP A 137 11.54 -16.25 -11.36
CA ASP A 137 10.71 -17.29 -11.97
C ASP A 137 9.51 -17.62 -11.06
N ALA A 138 8.86 -18.77 -11.30
CA ALA A 138 7.71 -19.21 -10.48
C ALA A 138 8.09 -19.54 -9.03
N GLU A 139 9.33 -19.95 -8.78
CA GLU A 139 9.88 -20.13 -7.43
C GLU A 139 10.61 -18.85 -7.01
N ALA A 140 9.85 -17.85 -6.56
CA ALA A 140 10.39 -16.57 -6.13
C ALA A 140 11.06 -16.68 -4.75
N GLU A 141 12.21 -16.01 -4.58
CA GLU A 141 12.94 -15.92 -3.30
C GLU A 141 12.67 -14.59 -2.58
N SER A 142 12.13 -13.61 -3.30
CA SER A 142 11.79 -12.31 -2.76
C SER A 142 10.67 -12.36 -1.75
N ASP A 143 10.67 -11.37 -0.86
CA ASP A 143 9.51 -11.13 -0.03
C ASP A 143 8.38 -10.50 -0.90
N PRO A 144 7.20 -11.13 -0.99
CA PRO A 144 6.13 -10.69 -1.88
C PRO A 144 5.55 -9.32 -1.48
N PHE A 145 5.57 -8.97 -0.19
CA PHE A 145 5.15 -7.65 0.27
C PHE A 145 6.14 -6.57 -0.20
N ARG A 146 7.44 -6.88 -0.24
CA ARG A 146 8.47 -6.01 -0.81
C ARG A 146 8.31 -5.85 -2.32
N ALA A 147 8.03 -6.94 -3.03
CA ALA A 147 7.71 -6.89 -4.45
C ALA A 147 6.47 -6.02 -4.73
N TRP A 148 5.43 -6.11 -3.89
CA TRP A 148 4.27 -5.22 -3.96
C TRP A 148 4.64 -3.74 -3.75
N ILE A 149 5.45 -3.39 -2.74
CA ILE A 149 5.92 -2.00 -2.57
C ILE A 149 6.65 -1.51 -3.82
N ALA A 150 7.55 -2.34 -4.38
CA ALA A 150 8.30 -1.99 -5.58
C ALA A 150 7.39 -1.74 -6.78
N GLU A 151 6.36 -2.57 -6.96
CA GLU A 151 5.38 -2.43 -8.04
C GLU A 151 4.53 -1.15 -7.88
N ARG A 152 4.12 -0.80 -6.65
CA ARG A 152 3.45 0.48 -6.35
C ARG A 152 4.34 1.69 -6.67
N LEU A 153 5.64 1.61 -6.37
CA LEU A 153 6.61 2.66 -6.67
C LEU A 153 6.82 2.82 -8.17
N ASN A 154 7.02 1.72 -8.90
CA ASN A 154 7.16 1.75 -10.36
C ASN A 154 5.93 2.38 -11.02
N THR A 155 4.74 1.95 -10.62
CA THR A 155 3.49 2.54 -11.11
C THR A 155 3.42 4.04 -10.85
N ALA A 156 3.81 4.50 -9.65
CA ALA A 156 3.83 5.91 -9.31
C ALA A 156 4.82 6.72 -10.17
N PHE A 157 6.01 6.17 -10.43
CA PHE A 157 7.01 6.81 -11.27
C PHE A 157 6.59 6.84 -12.74
N ASP A 158 6.04 5.75 -13.28
CA ASP A 158 5.55 5.68 -14.65
C ASP A 158 4.42 6.71 -14.89
N VAL A 159 3.50 6.85 -13.94
CA VAL A 159 2.43 7.85 -14.00
C VAL A 159 3.01 9.27 -13.97
N ALA A 160 4.01 9.53 -13.12
CA ALA A 160 4.65 10.84 -13.05
C ALA A 160 5.43 11.18 -14.32
N GLU A 161 6.24 10.26 -14.84
CA GLU A 161 7.00 10.44 -16.07
C GLU A 161 6.09 10.62 -17.28
N GLY A 162 5.00 9.85 -17.35
CA GLY A 162 3.95 10.02 -18.35
C GLY A 162 3.37 11.43 -18.31
N ALA A 163 2.97 11.89 -17.13
CA ALA A 163 2.43 13.24 -16.95
C ALA A 163 3.45 14.34 -17.32
N GLU A 164 4.71 14.21 -16.92
CA GLU A 164 5.80 15.13 -17.30
C GLU A 164 6.03 15.15 -18.82
N SER A 165 5.82 14.02 -19.49
CA SER A 165 5.89 13.90 -20.96
C SER A 165 4.63 14.37 -21.69
N GLY A 166 3.63 14.87 -20.97
CA GLY A 166 2.35 15.31 -21.53
C GLY A 166 1.38 14.18 -21.87
N LEU A 167 1.66 12.95 -21.43
CA LEU A 167 0.76 11.81 -21.56
C LEU A 167 -0.29 11.86 -20.44
N VAL A 168 -1.52 12.22 -20.82
CA VAL A 168 -2.68 12.26 -19.89
C VAL A 168 -3.73 11.27 -20.39
N HIS A 169 -3.50 9.99 -20.12
CA HIS A 169 -4.43 8.93 -20.47
C HIS A 169 -5.52 8.80 -19.41
N ALA A 170 -6.76 9.12 -19.78
CA ALA A 170 -7.88 8.89 -18.88
C ALA A 170 -8.20 7.39 -18.79
N SER A 171 -8.32 6.88 -17.57
CA SER A 171 -8.83 5.54 -17.24
C SER A 171 -10.24 5.68 -16.64
N PRO A 172 -11.28 5.83 -17.48
CA PRO A 172 -12.59 6.16 -17.00
C PRO A 172 -13.25 4.97 -16.29
N GLU A 173 -13.87 5.24 -15.14
CA GLU A 173 -14.65 4.27 -14.36
C GLU A 173 -15.97 4.91 -13.96
N GLU A 174 -17.08 4.15 -14.01
CA GLU A 174 -18.42 4.68 -13.75
C GLU A 174 -18.50 5.42 -12.40
N THR A 175 -18.01 4.81 -11.33
CA THR A 175 -18.07 5.39 -9.97
C THR A 175 -17.23 6.65 -9.82
N THR A 176 -16.07 6.72 -10.47
CA THR A 176 -15.16 7.87 -10.42
C THR A 176 -15.65 9.00 -11.33
N CYS A 177 -16.06 8.67 -12.56
CA CYS A 177 -16.47 9.63 -13.57
C CYS A 177 -17.81 10.31 -13.25
N THR A 178 -18.74 9.61 -12.59
CA THR A 178 -20.04 10.17 -12.17
C THR A 178 -19.88 11.46 -11.36
N TRP A 179 -18.87 11.50 -10.47
CA TRP A 179 -18.62 12.60 -9.53
C TRP A 179 -17.40 13.46 -9.91
N CYS A 180 -16.81 13.23 -11.09
CA CYS A 180 -15.62 13.95 -11.54
C CYS A 180 -15.97 15.38 -11.98
N SER A 181 -15.31 16.38 -11.38
CA SER A 181 -15.55 17.81 -11.68
C SER A 181 -15.15 18.24 -13.08
N VAL A 182 -14.28 17.46 -13.75
CA VAL A 182 -13.82 17.74 -15.12
C VAL A 182 -14.48 16.81 -16.15
N LYS A 183 -15.57 16.12 -15.80
CA LYS A 183 -16.26 15.17 -16.70
C LYS A 183 -16.73 15.80 -18.02
N GLU A 184 -17.05 17.09 -17.99
CA GLU A 184 -17.45 17.85 -19.18
C GLU A 184 -16.25 18.13 -20.11
N ALA A 185 -15.08 18.41 -19.54
CA ALA A 185 -13.87 18.71 -20.29
C ALA A 185 -13.18 17.45 -20.85
N CYS A 186 -13.30 16.30 -20.17
CA CYS A 186 -12.64 15.08 -20.62
C CYS A 186 -13.35 14.39 -21.79
N GLY A 187 -14.63 14.70 -22.04
CA GLY A 187 -15.40 14.15 -23.17
C GLY A 187 -15.78 12.67 -23.06
N LEU A 188 -15.48 12.01 -21.93
CA LEU A 188 -15.73 10.58 -21.72
C LEU A 188 -17.06 10.28 -21.02
N ALA A 189 -17.75 11.31 -20.53
CA ALA A 189 -19.04 11.17 -19.84
C ALA A 189 -20.07 10.30 -20.60
N PRO A 190 -20.23 10.38 -21.93
CA PRO A 190 -21.21 9.55 -22.66
C PRO A 190 -20.85 8.07 -22.76
N ILE A 191 -19.57 7.72 -22.51
CA ILE A 191 -19.04 6.37 -22.66
C ILE A 191 -19.08 5.61 -21.33
N VAL A 192 -18.89 6.33 -20.20
CA VAL A 192 -18.72 5.73 -18.88
C VAL A 192 -19.59 6.32 -17.77
N GLY A 193 -20.13 7.53 -17.96
CA GLY A 193 -21.07 8.14 -17.03
C GLY A 193 -22.47 7.71 -17.43
N GLY A 194 -23.29 7.31 -16.46
CA GLY A 194 -24.72 7.04 -16.68
C GLY A 194 -25.55 8.23 -17.20
N ASP A 195 -24.92 9.38 -17.48
CA ASP A 195 -25.53 10.57 -18.04
C ASP A 195 -25.63 10.45 -19.58
N THR A 196 -26.80 10.05 -20.07
CA THR A 196 -27.12 9.86 -21.49
C THR A 196 -27.37 11.15 -22.28
N SER A 197 -27.22 12.32 -21.66
CA SER A 197 -27.44 13.61 -22.34
C SER A 197 -26.59 14.73 -21.75
N TRP A 198 -25.90 15.44 -22.65
CA TRP A 198 -25.33 16.75 -22.39
C TRP A 198 -26.49 17.75 -22.24
N ASN A 199 -26.59 18.43 -21.09
CA ASN A 199 -27.48 19.57 -20.91
C ASN A 199 -26.84 20.84 -21.47
#